data_AF-A0A3C2BC74-F1
#
_entry.id   AF-A0A3C2BC74-F1
#
_cell.length_a   1.000
_cell.length_b   1.000
_cell.length_c   1.000
_cell.angle_alpha   90.00
_cell.angle_beta   90.00
_cell.angle_gamma   90.00
#
_symmetry.space_group_name_H-M   'P 1'
#
loop_
_entity.id
_entity.type
_entity.pdbx_description
1 polymer ?
#
loop_
_entity_poly.entity_id
_entity_poly.type
_entity_poly.pdbx_seq_one_letter_code
_entity_poly.pdbx_strand_id
1 'polypeptide(L)'
;SDGAKALESGSQQLSEGIGSLSEGLGNAETGANALSEGLTTLDEGGKALAQGAGQLSDSSAQLSAGAKSLSDGATALSDGIGTLADGSESLIGGLDSLFDGIDKLSAGNSTLNGGLAQLSEGAGTLVGGTSQLSSGADSLSGGVVQLYDGAVSLDNGLAQISEGSGTLVSGTVKLSDGAVSLGSGIVQLYDGASSLDSGLSQLLGGSNKLASGSKTLADSTIKLSAGAKSLSGGAGTLSAGIGTLADGSKALIDGVGKLKDGAVELDDGMKKFYNDGISKIKNIADDELSGLVDNFKAVREVSQEYTSYSGISDDMDGTVKFIYTFDGTD
;
A
#
# COMPACT_ATOMS: atom_id res chain seq x y z
N SER A 1 -169.73 7.68 -173.88
CA SER A 1 -168.76 6.57 -173.89
C SER A 1 -167.97 6.61 -172.59
N ASP A 2 -168.67 6.35 -171.49
CA ASP A 2 -168.26 6.75 -170.14
C ASP A 2 -167.71 5.60 -169.28
N GLY A 3 -167.95 4.33 -169.68
CA GLY A 3 -167.43 3.15 -168.97
C GLY A 3 -165.91 2.97 -169.05
N ALA A 4 -165.26 3.43 -170.12
CA ALA A 4 -163.81 3.36 -170.25
C ALA A 4 -163.09 4.30 -169.25
N LYS A 5 -163.65 5.49 -169.02
CA LYS A 5 -163.10 6.49 -168.07
C LYS A 5 -163.24 6.05 -166.60
N ALA A 6 -164.30 5.32 -166.27
CA ALA A 6 -164.50 4.80 -164.90
C ALA A 6 -163.54 3.64 -164.56
N LEU A 7 -163.25 2.76 -165.53
CA LEU A 7 -162.27 1.68 -165.35
C LEU A 7 -160.84 2.23 -165.25
N GLU A 8 -160.51 3.25 -166.03
CA GLU A 8 -159.24 3.99 -165.94
C GLU A 8 -159.09 4.59 -164.53
N SER A 9 -160.10 5.30 -164.03
CA SER A 9 -160.10 5.92 -162.70
C SER A 9 -160.04 4.90 -161.54
N GLY A 10 -160.74 3.77 -161.63
CA GLY A 10 -160.68 2.69 -160.63
C GLY A 10 -159.34 1.95 -160.62
N SER A 11 -158.72 1.74 -161.79
CA SER A 11 -157.36 1.19 -161.88
C SER A 11 -156.32 2.15 -161.29
N GLN A 12 -156.53 3.46 -161.45
CA GLN A 12 -155.69 4.51 -160.92
C GLN A 12 -155.77 4.56 -159.38
N GLN A 13 -156.97 4.50 -158.80
CA GLN A 13 -157.16 4.41 -157.34
C GLN A 13 -156.57 3.13 -156.74
N LEU A 14 -156.69 1.98 -157.41
CA LEU A 14 -156.06 0.74 -156.95
C LEU A 14 -154.53 0.85 -157.00
N SER A 15 -153.99 1.46 -158.05
CA SER A 15 -152.55 1.73 -158.16
C SER A 15 -152.07 2.69 -157.07
N GLU A 16 -152.84 3.73 -156.75
CA GLU A 16 -152.56 4.68 -155.66
C GLU A 16 -152.65 4.02 -154.27
N GLY A 17 -153.65 3.14 -154.06
CA GLY A 17 -153.81 2.38 -152.82
C GLY A 17 -152.72 1.33 -152.61
N ILE A 18 -152.32 0.63 -153.68
CA ILE A 18 -151.15 -0.28 -153.67
C ILE A 18 -149.88 0.53 -153.43
N GLY A 19 -149.74 1.72 -154.04
CA GLY A 19 -148.64 2.64 -153.79
C GLY A 19 -148.56 3.06 -152.31
N SER A 20 -149.68 3.47 -151.72
CA SER A 20 -149.77 3.86 -150.30
C SER A 20 -149.51 2.70 -149.35
N LEU A 21 -149.99 1.49 -149.65
CA LEU A 21 -149.69 0.29 -148.86
C LEU A 21 -148.22 -0.09 -148.96
N SER A 22 -147.63 -0.01 -150.15
CA SER A 22 -146.20 -0.24 -150.36
C SER A 22 -145.36 0.78 -149.58
N GLU A 23 -145.78 2.05 -149.55
CA GLU A 23 -145.13 3.10 -148.77
C GLU A 23 -145.30 2.87 -147.27
N GLY A 24 -146.49 2.47 -146.81
CA GLY A 24 -146.76 2.13 -145.42
C GLY A 24 -145.97 0.91 -144.93
N LEU A 25 -145.85 -0.13 -145.76
CA LEU A 25 -145.00 -1.30 -145.50
C LEU A 25 -143.52 -0.92 -145.51
N GLY A 26 -143.08 -0.07 -146.44
CA GLY A 26 -141.71 0.44 -146.46
C GLY A 26 -141.38 1.29 -145.22
N ASN A 27 -142.32 2.09 -144.73
CA ASN A 27 -142.19 2.85 -143.49
C ASN A 27 -142.17 1.95 -142.25
N ALA A 28 -143.00 0.89 -142.23
CA ALA A 28 -143.02 -0.08 -141.15
C ALA A 28 -141.74 -0.92 -141.10
N GLU A 29 -141.22 -1.33 -142.26
CA GLU A 29 -139.91 -1.98 -142.41
C GLU A 29 -138.80 -1.05 -141.91
N THR A 30 -138.80 0.21 -142.34
CA THR A 30 -137.84 1.23 -141.87
C THR A 30 -137.91 1.41 -140.34
N GLY A 31 -139.12 1.49 -139.78
CA GLY A 31 -139.33 1.61 -138.33
C GLY A 31 -138.91 0.36 -137.55
N ALA A 32 -139.17 -0.84 -138.09
CA ALA A 32 -138.73 -2.10 -137.50
C ALA A 32 -137.19 -2.23 -137.53
N ASN A 33 -136.55 -1.82 -138.64
CA ASN A 33 -135.10 -1.77 -138.76
C ASN A 33 -134.51 -0.78 -137.74
N ALA A 34 -135.06 0.43 -137.63
CA ALA A 34 -134.63 1.43 -136.65
C ALA A 34 -134.80 0.94 -135.19
N LEU A 35 -135.88 0.22 -134.88
CA LEU A 35 -136.08 -0.38 -133.56
C LEU A 35 -135.06 -1.49 -133.29
N SER A 36 -134.80 -2.35 -134.28
CA SER A 36 -133.79 -3.41 -134.18
C SER A 36 -132.40 -2.83 -133.94
N GLU A 37 -132.03 -1.78 -134.67
CA GLU A 37 -130.79 -1.02 -134.47
C GLU A 37 -130.74 -0.37 -133.07
N GLY A 38 -131.85 0.21 -132.61
CA GLY A 38 -131.98 0.79 -131.28
C GLY A 38 -131.83 -0.24 -130.16
N LEU A 39 -132.43 -1.43 -130.31
CA LEU A 39 -132.29 -2.54 -129.36
C LEU A 39 -130.87 -3.11 -129.36
N THR A 40 -130.23 -3.17 -130.53
CA THR A 40 -128.81 -3.57 -130.64
C THR A 40 -127.92 -2.56 -129.92
N THR A 41 -128.15 -1.26 -130.14
CA THR A 41 -127.44 -0.18 -129.44
C THR A 41 -127.65 -0.23 -127.92
N LEU A 42 -128.88 -0.53 -127.47
CA LEU A 42 -129.20 -0.68 -126.06
C LEU A 42 -128.51 -1.90 -125.43
N ASP A 43 -128.48 -3.04 -126.13
CA ASP A 43 -127.76 -4.24 -125.69
C ASP A 43 -126.26 -4.00 -125.59
N GLU A 44 -125.66 -3.32 -126.58
CA GLU A 44 -124.27 -2.89 -126.54
C GLU A 44 -124.00 -1.92 -125.38
N GLY A 45 -124.87 -0.94 -125.16
CA GLY A 45 -124.80 -0.01 -124.04
C GLY A 45 -124.94 -0.71 -122.68
N GLY A 46 -125.82 -1.71 -122.58
CA GLY A 46 -125.99 -2.54 -121.38
C GLY A 46 -124.76 -3.39 -121.08
N LYS A 47 -124.15 -3.99 -122.11
CA LYS A 47 -122.88 -4.72 -121.99
C LYS A 47 -121.74 -3.79 -121.57
N ALA A 48 -121.64 -2.60 -122.15
CA ALA A 48 -120.64 -1.60 -121.77
C ALA A 48 -120.80 -1.14 -120.31
N LEU A 49 -122.04 -0.91 -119.86
CA LEU A 49 -122.33 -0.56 -118.46
C LEU A 49 -121.96 -1.70 -117.51
N ALA A 50 -122.30 -2.95 -117.85
CA ALA A 50 -121.95 -4.12 -117.05
C ALA A 50 -120.42 -4.28 -116.93
N GLN A 51 -119.68 -4.08 -118.02
CA GLN A 51 -118.21 -4.08 -118.01
C GLN A 51 -117.66 -2.94 -117.14
N GLY A 52 -118.19 -1.72 -117.28
CA GLY A 52 -117.78 -0.58 -116.46
C GLY A 52 -118.08 -0.78 -114.96
N ALA A 53 -119.22 -1.36 -114.62
CA ALA A 53 -119.55 -1.74 -113.24
C ALA A 53 -118.60 -2.81 -112.69
N GLY A 54 -118.22 -3.80 -113.51
CA GLY A 54 -117.20 -4.79 -113.17
C GLY A 54 -115.85 -4.16 -112.90
N GLN A 55 -115.37 -3.29 -113.80
CA GLN A 55 -114.11 -2.55 -113.63
C GLN A 55 -114.11 -1.67 -112.38
N LEU A 56 -115.23 -1.01 -112.05
CA LEU A 56 -115.37 -0.21 -110.84
C LEU A 56 -115.33 -1.09 -109.58
N SER A 57 -116.00 -2.24 -109.61
CA SER A 57 -115.95 -3.22 -108.52
C SER A 57 -114.52 -3.71 -108.27
N ASP A 58 -113.80 -4.09 -109.32
CA ASP A 58 -112.40 -4.54 -109.23
C ASP A 58 -111.48 -3.42 -108.71
N SER A 59 -111.64 -2.21 -109.22
CA SER A 59 -110.88 -1.03 -108.76
C SER A 59 -111.16 -0.70 -107.30
N SER A 60 -112.42 -0.84 -106.85
CA SER A 60 -112.81 -0.65 -105.45
C SER A 60 -112.19 -1.72 -104.54
N ALA A 61 -112.17 -2.98 -104.99
CA ALA A 61 -111.51 -4.07 -104.28
C ALA A 61 -109.99 -3.85 -104.17
N GLN A 62 -109.35 -3.39 -105.26
CA GLN A 62 -107.93 -3.03 -105.27
C GLN A 62 -107.63 -1.86 -104.31
N LEU A 63 -108.46 -0.81 -104.32
CA LEU A 63 -108.32 0.32 -103.41
C LEU A 63 -108.48 -0.11 -101.95
N SER A 64 -109.46 -0.97 -101.65
CA SER A 64 -109.66 -1.53 -100.31
C SER A 64 -108.45 -2.34 -99.85
N ALA A 65 -107.88 -3.20 -100.71
CA ALA A 65 -106.68 -3.96 -100.42
C ALA A 65 -105.45 -3.05 -100.21
N GLY A 66 -105.32 -1.99 -101.02
CA GLY A 66 -104.29 -0.97 -100.86
C GLY A 66 -104.41 -0.21 -99.53
N ALA A 67 -105.62 0.20 -99.16
CA ALA A 67 -105.90 0.86 -97.88
C ALA A 67 -105.60 -0.06 -96.68
N LYS A 68 -105.96 -1.35 -96.78
CA LYS A 68 -105.61 -2.37 -95.77
C LYS A 68 -104.08 -2.50 -95.63
N SER A 69 -103.35 -2.60 -96.74
CA SER A 69 -101.89 -2.71 -96.74
C SER A 69 -101.22 -1.47 -96.16
N LEU A 70 -101.72 -0.27 -96.46
CA LEU A 70 -101.25 0.98 -95.88
C LEU A 70 -101.51 1.03 -94.37
N SER A 71 -102.70 0.60 -93.92
CA SER A 71 -103.02 0.49 -92.50
C SER A 71 -102.08 -0.48 -91.78
N ASP A 72 -101.84 -1.65 -92.35
CA ASP A 72 -100.94 -2.66 -91.76
C ASP A 72 -99.49 -2.15 -91.71
N GLY A 73 -99.05 -1.43 -92.75
CA GLY A 73 -97.75 -0.77 -92.78
C GLY A 73 -97.62 0.36 -91.74
N ALA A 74 -98.68 1.13 -91.52
CA ALA A 74 -98.72 2.16 -90.48
C ALA A 74 -98.66 1.55 -89.07
N THR A 75 -99.36 0.43 -88.84
CA THR A 75 -99.26 -0.33 -87.59
C THR A 75 -97.84 -0.85 -87.36
N ALA A 76 -97.24 -1.50 -88.36
CA ALA A 76 -95.87 -2.00 -88.27
C ALA A 76 -94.84 -0.88 -88.01
N LEU A 77 -95.02 0.29 -88.62
CA LEU A 77 -94.18 1.46 -88.34
C LEU A 77 -94.36 1.95 -86.90
N SER A 78 -95.59 2.02 -86.41
CA SER A 78 -95.88 2.39 -85.01
C SER A 78 -95.21 1.43 -84.03
N ASP A 79 -95.31 0.12 -84.27
CA ASP A 79 -94.67 -0.90 -83.44
C ASP A 79 -93.13 -0.79 -83.48
N GLY A 80 -92.58 -0.50 -84.65
CA GLY A 80 -91.14 -0.25 -84.83
C GLY A 80 -90.66 0.99 -84.07
N ILE A 81 -91.46 2.07 -84.07
CA ILE A 81 -91.19 3.27 -83.26
C ILE A 81 -91.24 2.95 -81.77
N GLY A 82 -92.22 2.15 -81.32
CA GLY A 82 -92.31 1.69 -79.93
C GLY A 82 -91.07 0.89 -79.52
N THR A 83 -90.65 -0.07 -80.34
CA THR A 83 -89.44 -0.88 -80.10
C THR A 83 -88.18 -0.01 -80.02
N LEU A 84 -88.07 1.01 -80.88
CA LEU A 84 -86.95 1.95 -80.86
C LEU A 84 -86.95 2.83 -79.60
N ALA A 85 -88.13 3.25 -79.13
CA ALA A 85 -88.26 4.01 -77.89
C ALA A 85 -87.82 3.17 -76.68
N ASP A 86 -88.30 1.93 -76.56
CA ASP A 86 -87.92 1.00 -75.49
C ASP A 86 -86.40 0.71 -75.49
N GLY A 87 -85.83 0.53 -76.69
CA GLY A 87 -84.38 0.35 -76.85
C GLY A 87 -83.58 1.58 -76.46
N SER A 88 -84.09 2.78 -76.74
CA SER A 88 -83.45 4.04 -76.36
C SER A 88 -83.50 4.26 -74.84
N GLU A 89 -84.63 3.93 -74.19
CA GLU A 89 -84.78 4.01 -72.74
C GLU A 89 -83.84 3.00 -72.03
N SER A 90 -83.74 1.77 -72.57
CA SER A 90 -82.79 0.77 -72.09
C SER A 90 -81.34 1.22 -72.22
N LEU A 91 -80.99 1.91 -73.32
CA LEU A 91 -79.65 2.46 -73.52
C LEU A 91 -79.34 3.57 -72.50
N ILE A 92 -80.30 4.46 -72.24
CA ILE A 92 -80.15 5.52 -71.22
C ILE A 92 -79.89 4.89 -69.85
N GLY A 93 -80.70 3.91 -69.42
CA GLY A 93 -80.48 3.22 -68.14
C GLY A 93 -79.13 2.50 -68.06
N GLY A 94 -78.65 1.95 -69.19
CA GLY A 94 -77.31 1.36 -69.30
C GLY A 94 -76.18 2.40 -69.16
N LEU A 95 -76.36 3.59 -69.74
CA LEU A 95 -75.41 4.69 -69.61
C LEU A 95 -75.37 5.26 -68.19
N ASP A 96 -76.52 5.41 -67.54
CA ASP A 96 -76.59 5.85 -66.13
C ASP A 96 -75.86 4.85 -65.22
N SER A 97 -76.09 3.54 -65.43
CA SER A 97 -75.38 2.49 -64.70
C SER A 97 -73.86 2.51 -64.93
N LEU A 98 -73.42 2.86 -66.15
CA LEU A 98 -72.00 3.01 -66.48
C LEU A 98 -71.39 4.21 -65.76
N PHE A 99 -72.08 5.37 -65.75
CA PHE A 99 -71.61 6.56 -65.03
C PHE A 99 -71.51 6.30 -63.52
N ASP A 100 -72.50 5.64 -62.92
CA ASP A 100 -72.43 5.19 -61.52
C ASP A 100 -71.22 4.28 -61.25
N GLY A 101 -70.90 3.39 -62.20
CA GLY A 101 -69.73 2.52 -62.12
C GLY A 101 -68.41 3.30 -62.18
N ILE A 102 -68.33 4.31 -63.04
CA ILE A 102 -67.17 5.20 -63.17
C ILE A 102 -66.96 6.02 -61.88
N ASP A 103 -68.04 6.56 -61.31
CA ASP A 103 -67.98 7.32 -60.07
C ASP A 103 -67.51 6.45 -58.89
N LYS A 104 -68.03 5.22 -58.78
CA LYS A 104 -67.57 4.25 -57.78
C LYS A 104 -66.09 3.89 -57.96
N LEU A 105 -65.64 3.70 -59.20
CA LEU A 105 -64.23 3.42 -59.49
C LEU A 105 -63.32 4.60 -59.11
N SER A 106 -63.74 5.82 -59.43
CA SER A 106 -63.03 7.06 -59.09
C SER A 106 -62.90 7.24 -57.57
N ALA A 107 -64.00 6.99 -56.84
CA ALA A 107 -63.99 7.01 -55.37
C ALA A 107 -63.05 5.94 -54.80
N GLY A 108 -63.12 4.71 -55.31
CA GLY A 108 -62.24 3.60 -54.91
C GLY A 108 -60.76 3.92 -55.15
N ASN A 109 -60.43 4.53 -56.29
CA ASN A 109 -59.06 4.95 -56.60
C ASN A 109 -58.56 6.06 -55.66
N SER A 110 -59.44 6.98 -55.26
CA SER A 110 -59.12 8.02 -54.29
C SER A 110 -58.84 7.42 -52.89
N THR A 111 -59.66 6.44 -52.46
CA THR A 111 -59.41 5.69 -51.22
C THR A 111 -58.09 4.93 -51.27
N LEU A 112 -57.79 4.25 -52.39
CA LEU A 112 -56.54 3.51 -52.57
C LEU A 112 -55.32 4.44 -52.47
N ASN A 113 -55.36 5.60 -53.12
CA ASN A 113 -54.28 6.58 -53.04
C ASN A 113 -54.09 7.10 -51.60
N GLY A 114 -55.18 7.34 -50.86
CA GLY A 114 -55.11 7.68 -49.44
C GLY A 114 -54.43 6.59 -48.60
N GLY A 115 -54.81 5.33 -48.82
CA GLY A 115 -54.18 4.19 -48.13
C GLY A 115 -52.70 4.03 -48.47
N LEU A 116 -52.30 4.24 -49.73
CA LEU A 116 -50.89 4.22 -50.14
C LEU A 116 -50.08 5.36 -49.51
N ALA A 117 -50.65 6.56 -49.39
CA ALA A 117 -50.00 7.67 -48.71
C ALA A 117 -49.78 7.36 -47.22
N GLN A 118 -50.78 6.82 -46.54
CA GLN A 118 -50.67 6.38 -45.13
C GLN A 118 -49.62 5.27 -44.96
N LEU A 119 -49.58 4.29 -45.88
CA LEU A 119 -48.58 3.23 -45.86
C LEU A 119 -47.16 3.80 -46.02
N SER A 120 -46.98 4.75 -46.93
CA SER A 120 -45.69 5.42 -47.14
C SER A 120 -45.24 6.20 -45.90
N GLU A 121 -46.15 6.90 -45.23
CA GLU A 121 -45.87 7.61 -43.97
C GLU A 121 -45.52 6.65 -42.84
N GLY A 122 -46.26 5.55 -42.71
CA GLY A 122 -45.96 4.48 -41.75
C GLY A 122 -44.59 3.84 -42.00
N ALA A 123 -44.23 3.59 -43.26
CA ALA A 123 -42.91 3.09 -43.64
C ALA A 123 -41.81 4.09 -43.29
N GLY A 124 -42.02 5.40 -43.52
CA GLY A 124 -41.09 6.46 -43.10
C GLY A 124 -40.88 6.48 -41.58
N THR A 125 -41.97 6.34 -40.81
CA THR A 125 -41.92 6.25 -39.35
C THR A 125 -41.13 5.03 -38.89
N LEU A 126 -41.34 3.88 -39.52
CA LEU A 126 -40.61 2.64 -39.21
C LEU A 126 -39.11 2.77 -39.50
N VAL A 127 -38.73 3.41 -40.60
CA VAL A 127 -37.32 3.70 -40.93
C VAL A 127 -36.70 4.64 -39.87
N GLY A 128 -37.43 5.65 -39.41
CA GLY A 128 -36.99 6.53 -38.32
C GLY A 128 -36.77 5.76 -37.02
N GLY A 129 -37.75 4.94 -36.61
CA GLY A 129 -37.67 4.14 -35.40
C GLY A 129 -36.55 3.09 -35.42
N THR A 130 -36.33 2.43 -36.56
CA THR A 130 -35.22 1.46 -36.72
C THR A 130 -33.85 2.16 -36.69
N SER A 131 -33.74 3.36 -37.25
CA SER A 131 -32.52 4.17 -37.15
C SER A 131 -32.22 4.60 -35.71
N GLN A 132 -33.25 5.03 -34.96
CA GLN A 132 -33.10 5.36 -33.53
C GLN A 132 -32.68 4.14 -32.70
N LEU A 133 -33.26 2.97 -32.98
CA LEU A 133 -32.90 1.72 -32.32
C LEU A 133 -31.44 1.34 -32.59
N SER A 134 -30.97 1.49 -33.83
CA SER A 134 -29.57 1.25 -34.19
C SER A 134 -28.62 2.16 -33.41
N SER A 135 -28.87 3.48 -33.39
CA SER A 135 -28.05 4.44 -32.64
C SER A 135 -28.06 4.16 -31.13
N GLY A 136 -29.20 3.72 -30.59
CA GLY A 136 -29.32 3.28 -29.20
C GLY A 136 -28.49 2.04 -28.90
N ALA A 137 -28.47 1.05 -29.82
CA ALA A 137 -27.65 -0.14 -29.70
C ALA A 137 -26.15 0.16 -29.75
N ASP A 138 -25.72 1.06 -30.64
CA ASP A 138 -24.32 1.51 -30.71
C ASP A 138 -23.89 2.24 -29.43
N SER A 139 -24.76 3.10 -28.90
CA SER A 139 -24.53 3.79 -27.62
C SER A 139 -24.42 2.82 -26.45
N LEU A 140 -25.30 1.81 -26.40
CA LEU A 140 -25.25 0.74 -25.40
C LEU A 140 -23.95 -0.07 -25.50
N SER A 141 -23.54 -0.43 -26.72
CA SER A 141 -22.27 -1.12 -26.96
C SER A 141 -21.08 -0.31 -26.45
N GLY A 142 -21.03 0.99 -26.75
CA GLY A 142 -20.00 1.89 -26.24
C GLY A 142 -20.00 2.00 -24.72
N GLY A 143 -21.18 2.03 -24.08
CA GLY A 143 -21.32 2.00 -22.62
C GLY A 143 -20.80 0.70 -21.98
N VAL A 144 -21.03 -0.44 -22.62
CA VAL A 144 -20.52 -1.75 -22.16
C VAL A 144 -18.99 -1.80 -22.22
N VAL A 145 -18.38 -1.27 -23.27
CA VAL A 145 -16.90 -1.18 -23.38
C VAL A 145 -16.33 -0.29 -22.27
N GLN A 146 -16.93 0.87 -22.01
CA GLN A 146 -16.49 1.75 -20.91
C GLN A 146 -16.62 1.07 -19.53
N LEU A 147 -17.69 0.32 -19.30
CA LEU A 147 -17.86 -0.43 -18.06
C LEU A 147 -16.79 -1.52 -17.90
N TYR A 148 -16.44 -2.22 -18.99
CA TYR A 148 -15.36 -3.20 -18.99
C TYR A 148 -14.01 -2.57 -18.66
N ASP A 149 -13.65 -1.46 -19.32
CA ASP A 149 -12.39 -0.74 -19.05
C ASP A 149 -12.32 -0.21 -17.61
N GLY A 150 -13.46 0.26 -17.08
CA GLY A 150 -13.60 0.66 -15.69
C GLY A 150 -13.38 -0.51 -14.71
N ALA A 151 -13.91 -1.69 -15.02
CA ALA A 151 -13.71 -2.90 -14.21
C ALA A 151 -12.25 -3.36 -14.21
N VAL A 152 -11.58 -3.33 -15.36
CA VAL A 152 -10.13 -3.64 -15.46
C VAL A 152 -9.29 -2.64 -14.67
N SER A 153 -9.64 -1.35 -14.73
CA SER A 153 -8.95 -0.30 -13.96
C SER A 153 -9.12 -0.50 -12.45
N LEU A 154 -10.33 -0.88 -12.01
CA LEU A 154 -10.61 -1.19 -10.61
C LEU A 154 -9.82 -2.41 -10.11
N ASP A 155 -9.76 -3.48 -10.91
CA ASP A 155 -9.00 -4.69 -10.58
C ASP A 155 -7.50 -4.39 -10.40
N ASN A 156 -6.92 -3.61 -11.32
CA ASN A 156 -5.54 -3.14 -11.22
C ASN A 156 -5.31 -2.30 -9.95
N GLY A 157 -6.24 -1.39 -9.62
CA GLY A 157 -6.17 -0.60 -8.39
C GLY A 157 -6.22 -1.47 -7.12
N LEU A 158 -7.07 -2.51 -7.11
CA LEU A 158 -7.14 -3.46 -6.00
C LEU A 158 -5.85 -4.29 -5.86
N ALA A 159 -5.24 -4.70 -6.97
CA ALA A 159 -3.94 -5.38 -6.97
C ALA A 159 -2.83 -4.51 -6.36
N GLN A 160 -2.78 -3.21 -6.73
CA GLN A 160 -1.83 -2.25 -6.15
C GLN A 160 -2.05 -2.04 -4.64
N ILE A 161 -3.31 -1.96 -4.19
CA ILE A 161 -3.63 -1.86 -2.76
C ILE A 161 -3.18 -3.11 -2.01
N SER A 162 -3.35 -4.29 -2.59
CA SER A 162 -2.90 -5.56 -2.00
C SER A 162 -1.38 -5.58 -1.83
N GLU A 163 -0.63 -5.19 -2.86
CA GLU A 163 0.84 -5.10 -2.82
C GLU A 163 1.33 -4.06 -1.80
N GLY A 164 0.70 -2.88 -1.79
CA GLY A 164 0.98 -1.84 -0.79
C GLY A 164 0.72 -2.31 0.64
N SER A 165 -0.35 -3.08 0.85
CA SER A 165 -0.68 -3.67 2.15
C SER A 165 0.36 -4.72 2.58
N GLY A 166 0.83 -5.57 1.65
CA GLY A 166 1.92 -6.52 1.91
C GLY A 166 3.23 -5.83 2.27
N THR A 167 3.53 -4.71 1.61
CA THR A 167 4.69 -3.85 1.92
C THR A 167 4.56 -3.24 3.31
N LEU A 168 3.38 -2.72 3.67
CA LEU A 168 3.13 -2.15 4.99
C LEU A 168 3.31 -3.20 6.10
N VAL A 169 2.74 -4.39 5.94
CA VAL A 169 2.92 -5.51 6.90
C VAL A 169 4.40 -5.87 7.04
N SER A 170 5.14 -5.95 5.94
CA SER A 170 6.58 -6.22 5.99
C SER A 170 7.34 -5.12 6.74
N GLY A 171 6.94 -3.86 6.55
CA GLY A 171 7.49 -2.71 7.26
C GLY A 171 7.20 -2.75 8.76
N THR A 172 5.98 -3.11 9.17
CA THR A 172 5.61 -3.21 10.59
C THR A 172 6.32 -4.34 11.31
N VAL A 173 6.54 -5.49 10.64
CA VAL A 173 7.37 -6.58 11.18
C VAL A 173 8.81 -6.11 11.41
N LYS A 174 9.44 -5.47 10.40
CA LYS A 174 10.80 -4.92 10.56
C LYS A 174 10.91 -3.91 11.69
N LEU A 175 9.91 -3.05 11.85
CA LEU A 175 9.86 -2.08 12.95
C LEU A 175 9.76 -2.79 14.31
N SER A 176 8.94 -3.84 14.41
CA SER A 176 8.81 -4.65 15.62
C SER A 176 10.13 -5.34 15.97
N ASP A 177 10.80 -5.97 15.01
CA ASP A 177 12.12 -6.60 15.19
C ASP A 177 13.18 -5.59 15.64
N GLY A 178 13.16 -4.40 15.04
CA GLY A 178 14.03 -3.28 15.43
C GLY A 178 13.78 -2.82 16.87
N ALA A 179 12.52 -2.75 17.31
CA ALA A 179 12.16 -2.40 18.68
C ALA A 179 12.63 -3.46 19.70
N VAL A 180 12.50 -4.75 19.38
CA VAL A 180 13.02 -5.85 20.21
C VAL A 180 14.54 -5.78 20.32
N SER A 181 15.22 -5.52 19.19
CA SER A 181 16.69 -5.37 19.14
C SER A 181 17.15 -4.18 19.98
N LEU A 182 16.46 -3.04 19.88
CA LEU A 182 16.74 -1.85 20.70
C LEU A 182 16.55 -2.13 22.19
N GLY A 183 15.46 -2.80 22.57
CA GLY A 183 15.21 -3.20 23.96
C GLY A 183 16.33 -4.09 24.50
N SER A 184 16.80 -5.05 23.70
CA SER A 184 17.93 -5.91 24.06
C SER A 184 19.24 -5.12 24.22
N GLY A 185 19.49 -4.14 23.35
CA GLY A 185 20.65 -3.25 23.46
C GLY A 185 20.62 -2.38 24.71
N ILE A 186 19.44 -1.90 25.13
CA ILE A 186 19.27 -1.14 26.38
C ILE A 186 19.59 -2.02 27.60
N VAL A 187 19.15 -3.28 27.62
CA VAL A 187 19.49 -4.22 28.71
C VAL A 187 21.00 -4.45 28.78
N GLN A 188 21.66 -4.69 27.64
CA GLN A 188 23.12 -4.85 27.61
C GLN A 188 23.86 -3.60 28.11
N LEU A 189 23.39 -2.41 27.74
CA LEU A 189 23.96 -1.15 28.21
C LEU A 189 23.80 -1.00 29.74
N TYR A 190 22.63 -1.36 30.27
CA TYR A 190 22.38 -1.35 31.71
C TYR A 190 23.32 -2.30 32.47
N ASP A 191 23.46 -3.55 32.00
CA ASP A 191 24.35 -4.55 32.59
C ASP A 191 25.82 -4.10 32.54
N GLY A 192 26.24 -3.50 31.42
CA GLY A 192 27.56 -2.92 31.26
C GLY A 192 27.82 -1.75 32.22
N ALA A 193 26.85 -0.86 32.41
CA ALA A 193 26.93 0.25 33.35
C ALA A 193 27.02 -0.26 34.81
N SER A 194 26.23 -1.28 35.18
CA SER A 194 26.29 -1.90 36.50
C SER A 194 27.63 -2.59 36.77
N SER A 195 28.17 -3.26 35.74
CA SER A 195 29.51 -3.87 35.81
C SER A 195 30.61 -2.83 35.99
N LEU A 196 30.51 -1.69 35.28
CA LEU A 196 31.45 -0.58 35.42
C LEU A 196 31.40 0.04 36.83
N ASP A 197 30.21 0.28 37.38
CA ASP A 197 30.02 0.79 38.73
C ASP A 197 30.64 -0.14 39.79
N SER A 198 30.42 -1.45 39.63
CA SER A 198 31.04 -2.47 40.47
C SER A 198 32.57 -2.44 40.38
N GLY A 199 33.11 -2.32 39.17
CA GLY A 199 34.55 -2.20 38.94
C GLY A 199 35.15 -0.93 39.55
N LEU A 200 34.47 0.21 39.45
CA LEU A 200 34.87 1.47 40.09
C LEU A 200 34.87 1.36 41.61
N SER A 201 33.85 0.70 42.19
CA SER A 201 33.78 0.44 43.63
C SER A 201 34.94 -0.43 44.12
N GLN A 202 35.31 -1.47 43.35
CA GLN A 202 36.49 -2.29 43.64
C GLN A 202 37.79 -1.50 43.54
N LEU A 203 37.95 -0.66 42.51
CA LEU A 203 39.12 0.19 42.32
C LEU A 203 39.28 1.19 43.48
N LEU A 204 38.17 1.81 43.93
CA LEU A 204 38.16 2.69 45.09
C LEU A 204 38.58 1.94 46.36
N GLY A 205 38.04 0.74 46.59
CA GLY A 205 38.44 -0.13 47.70
C GLY A 205 39.92 -0.49 47.67
N GLY A 206 40.46 -0.83 46.49
CA GLY A 206 41.89 -1.08 46.29
C GLY A 206 42.75 0.15 46.55
N SER A 207 42.31 1.32 46.08
CA SER A 207 43.00 2.60 46.30
C SER A 207 43.06 2.97 47.78
N ASN A 208 41.97 2.75 48.54
CA ASN A 208 41.94 2.95 49.99
C ASN A 208 42.87 2.00 50.74
N LYS A 209 42.95 0.73 50.30
CA LYS A 209 43.91 -0.24 50.85
C LYS A 209 45.36 0.18 50.56
N LEU A 210 45.65 0.62 49.34
CA LEU A 210 46.98 1.11 48.95
C LEU A 210 47.38 2.35 49.75
N ALA A 211 46.46 3.30 49.94
CA ALA A 211 46.70 4.49 50.75
C ALA A 211 46.99 4.12 52.22
N SER A 212 46.21 3.19 52.78
CA SER A 212 46.42 2.68 54.13
C SER A 212 47.76 1.97 54.28
N GLY A 213 48.11 1.09 53.33
CA GLY A 213 49.41 0.41 53.30
C GLY A 213 50.59 1.37 53.16
N SER A 214 50.46 2.39 52.31
CA SER A 214 51.46 3.46 52.17
C SER A 214 51.65 4.22 53.49
N LYS A 215 50.57 4.51 54.23
CA LYS A 215 50.66 5.12 55.56
C LYS A 215 51.35 4.21 56.56
N THR A 216 51.00 2.93 56.61
CA THR A 216 51.67 1.94 57.46
C THR A 216 53.16 1.82 57.13
N LEU A 217 53.54 1.83 55.86
CA LEU A 217 54.94 1.80 55.42
C LEU A 217 55.69 3.07 55.87
N ALA A 218 55.08 4.24 55.73
CA ALA A 218 55.65 5.50 56.22
C ALA A 218 55.87 5.47 57.74
N ASP A 219 54.85 5.05 58.52
CA ASP A 219 54.95 4.91 59.97
C ASP A 219 56.04 3.91 60.38
N SER A 220 56.16 2.79 59.66
CA SER A 220 57.19 1.77 59.89
C SER A 220 58.58 2.28 59.56
N THR A 221 58.72 3.10 58.52
CA THR A 221 59.99 3.74 58.14
C THR A 221 60.43 4.74 59.21
N ILE A 222 59.50 5.51 59.79
CA ILE A 222 59.78 6.41 60.93
C ILE A 222 60.25 5.61 62.14
N LYS A 223 59.57 4.50 62.49
CA LYS A 223 59.97 3.61 63.60
C LYS A 223 61.34 2.99 63.37
N LEU A 224 61.63 2.51 62.16
CA LEU A 224 62.93 1.94 61.81
C LEU A 224 64.04 2.99 61.92
N SER A 225 63.81 4.21 61.43
CA SER A 225 64.75 5.33 61.57
C SER A 225 65.03 5.67 63.03
N ALA A 226 63.99 5.71 63.88
CA ALA A 226 64.15 5.90 65.32
C ALA A 226 64.95 4.76 65.97
N GLY A 227 64.64 3.50 65.65
CA GLY A 227 65.38 2.34 66.13
C GLY A 227 66.85 2.34 65.69
N ALA A 228 67.14 2.72 64.45
CA ALA A 228 68.50 2.88 63.94
C ALA A 228 69.26 3.99 64.68
N LYS A 229 68.61 5.12 65.01
CA LYS A 229 69.20 6.17 65.86
C LYS A 229 69.49 5.66 67.26
N SER A 230 68.57 4.91 67.88
CA SER A 230 68.78 4.29 69.19
C SER A 230 69.94 3.29 69.18
N LEU A 231 70.02 2.44 68.14
CA LEU A 231 71.12 1.49 67.98
C LEU A 231 72.47 2.22 67.80
N SER A 232 72.51 3.27 66.98
CA SER A 232 73.70 4.12 66.82
C SER A 232 74.12 4.77 68.15
N GLY A 233 73.16 5.31 68.90
CA GLY A 233 73.41 5.85 70.24
C GLY A 233 73.97 4.80 71.21
N GLY A 234 73.36 3.61 71.26
CA GLY A 234 73.83 2.49 72.08
C GLY A 234 75.21 1.97 71.67
N ALA A 235 75.51 1.91 70.38
CA ALA A 235 76.84 1.57 69.88
C ALA A 235 77.88 2.64 70.28
N GLY A 236 77.50 3.92 70.26
CA GLY A 236 78.31 5.01 70.80
C GLY A 236 78.59 4.85 72.29
N THR A 237 77.57 4.52 73.09
CA THR A 237 77.74 4.20 74.53
C THR A 237 78.64 2.99 74.76
N LEU A 238 78.46 1.91 73.99
CA LEU A 238 79.31 0.72 74.07
C LEU A 238 80.77 1.05 73.72
N SER A 239 80.99 1.79 72.64
CA SER A 239 82.33 2.24 72.26
C SER A 239 82.98 3.09 73.36
N ALA A 240 82.23 4.00 73.98
CA ALA A 240 82.72 4.78 75.11
C ALA A 240 83.07 3.88 76.31
N GLY A 241 82.23 2.90 76.63
CA GLY A 241 82.48 1.91 77.69
C GLY A 241 83.69 1.02 77.42
N ILE A 242 83.92 0.61 76.17
CA ILE A 242 85.15 -0.10 75.75
C ILE A 242 86.37 0.80 75.96
N GLY A 243 86.28 2.09 75.61
CA GLY A 243 87.31 3.08 75.90
C GLY A 243 87.63 3.16 77.39
N THR A 244 86.61 3.30 78.24
CA THR A 244 86.77 3.28 79.71
C THR A 244 87.38 1.98 80.22
N LEU A 245 86.99 0.83 79.67
CA LEU A 245 87.56 -0.47 80.04
C LEU A 245 89.03 -0.58 79.61
N ALA A 246 89.39 -0.07 78.44
CA ALA A 246 90.76 -0.03 77.97
C ALA A 246 91.62 0.87 78.87
N ASP A 247 91.12 2.06 79.23
CA ASP A 247 91.76 2.97 80.18
C ASP A 247 91.95 2.31 81.55
N GLY A 248 90.91 1.64 82.07
CA GLY A 248 90.96 0.89 83.32
C GLY A 248 91.94 -0.30 83.26
N SER A 249 92.01 -1.00 82.12
CA SER A 249 92.97 -2.09 81.91
C SER A 249 94.40 -1.57 81.85
N LYS A 250 94.63 -0.41 81.22
CA LYS A 250 95.93 0.27 81.24
C LYS A 250 96.31 0.68 82.65
N ALA A 251 95.38 1.28 83.41
CA ALA A 251 95.61 1.61 84.81
C ALA A 251 95.93 0.37 85.66
N LEU A 252 95.28 -0.77 85.39
CA LEU A 252 95.60 -2.05 86.04
C LEU A 252 97.00 -2.55 85.68
N ILE A 253 97.39 -2.52 84.41
CA ILE A 253 98.75 -2.89 83.96
C ILE A 253 99.78 -1.98 84.63
N ASP A 254 99.55 -0.67 84.62
CA ASP A 254 100.43 0.31 85.26
C ASP A 254 100.50 0.04 86.78
N GLY A 255 99.38 -0.33 87.41
CA GLY A 255 99.31 -0.74 88.82
C GLY A 255 100.06 -2.04 89.13
N VAL A 256 99.95 -3.06 88.28
CA VAL A 256 100.72 -4.32 88.38
C VAL A 256 102.21 -4.05 88.16
N GLY A 257 102.56 -3.14 87.25
CA GLY A 257 103.92 -2.65 87.06
C GLY A 257 104.47 -2.01 88.34
N LYS A 258 103.72 -1.07 88.93
CA LYS A 258 104.08 -0.48 90.23
C LYS A 258 104.19 -1.51 91.35
N LEU A 259 103.31 -2.51 91.39
CA LEU A 259 103.38 -3.59 92.38
C LEU A 259 104.64 -4.44 92.19
N LYS A 260 104.99 -4.79 90.95
CA LYS A 260 106.23 -5.48 90.60
C LYS A 260 107.44 -4.65 91.03
N ASP A 261 107.45 -3.36 90.71
CA ASP A 261 108.55 -2.45 91.07
C ASP A 261 108.69 -2.34 92.59
N GLY A 262 107.58 -2.18 93.32
CA GLY A 262 107.59 -2.19 94.78
C GLY A 262 108.01 -3.53 95.40
N ALA A 263 107.69 -4.66 94.75
CA ALA A 263 108.17 -5.97 95.17
C ALA A 263 109.69 -6.15 94.96
N VAL A 264 110.25 -5.58 93.88
CA VAL A 264 111.71 -5.50 93.66
C VAL A 264 112.37 -4.62 94.71
N GLU A 265 111.77 -3.47 95.01
CA GLU A 265 112.26 -2.53 96.02
C GLU A 265 112.26 -3.17 97.43
N LEU A 266 111.22 -3.97 97.75
CA LEU A 266 111.15 -4.76 98.98
C LEU A 266 112.22 -5.86 99.03
N ASP A 267 112.43 -6.59 97.93
CA ASP A 267 113.47 -7.62 97.83
C ASP A 267 114.87 -7.02 98.03
N ASP A 268 115.17 -5.89 97.39
CA ASP A 268 116.43 -5.18 97.56
C ASP A 268 116.59 -4.61 98.97
N GLY A 269 115.52 -4.09 99.57
CA GLY A 269 115.49 -3.68 100.97
C GLY A 269 115.81 -4.83 101.93
N MET A 270 115.25 -6.01 101.69
CA MET A 270 115.50 -7.23 102.48
C MET A 270 116.95 -7.72 102.34
N LYS A 271 117.54 -7.66 101.14
CA LYS A 271 118.98 -7.94 100.96
C LYS A 271 119.86 -6.96 101.74
N LYS A 272 119.51 -5.68 101.73
CA LYS A 272 120.24 -4.63 102.44
C LYS A 272 120.15 -4.81 103.96
N PHE A 273 118.97 -5.15 104.48
CA PHE A 273 118.77 -5.49 105.89
C PHE A 273 119.67 -6.65 106.34
N TYR A 274 119.72 -7.72 105.53
CA TYR A 274 120.53 -8.89 105.87
C TYR A 274 122.03 -8.62 105.79
N ASN A 275 122.50 -7.97 104.73
CA ASN A 275 123.92 -7.75 104.50
C ASN A 275 124.52 -6.65 105.39
N ASP A 276 123.84 -5.51 105.54
CA ASP A 276 124.40 -4.33 106.22
C ASP A 276 124.03 -4.26 107.70
N GLY A 277 122.86 -4.79 108.09
CA GLY A 277 122.37 -4.74 109.46
C GLY A 277 122.94 -5.86 110.34
N ILE A 278 122.78 -7.11 109.90
CA ILE A 278 123.15 -8.28 110.71
C ILE A 278 124.68 -8.48 110.78
N SER A 279 125.42 -8.16 109.71
CA SER A 279 126.89 -8.28 109.71
C SER A 279 127.59 -7.31 110.68
N LYS A 280 127.02 -6.12 110.91
CA LYS A 280 127.58 -5.13 111.85
C LYS A 280 127.46 -5.58 113.31
N ILE A 281 126.36 -6.25 113.67
CA ILE A 281 126.14 -6.76 115.03
C ILE A 281 127.13 -7.89 115.34
N LYS A 282 127.48 -8.71 114.35
CA LYS A 282 128.45 -9.80 114.53
C LYS A 282 129.88 -9.30 114.81
N ASN A 283 130.33 -8.23 114.15
CA ASN A 283 131.70 -7.72 114.33
C ASN A 283 131.93 -6.98 115.65
N ILE A 284 130.90 -6.35 116.23
CA ILE A 284 131.04 -5.65 117.53
C ILE A 284 131.17 -6.63 118.70
N ALA A 285 130.59 -7.83 118.59
CA ALA A 285 130.62 -8.83 119.66
C ALA A 285 132.00 -9.52 119.83
N ASP A 286 132.81 -9.62 118.77
CA ASP A 286 134.06 -10.39 118.78
C ASP A 286 135.31 -9.58 119.20
N ASP A 287 135.35 -8.25 118.98
CA ASP A 287 136.57 -7.43 119.21
C ASP A 287 136.55 -6.57 120.52
N GLU A 288 135.41 -6.05 120.98
CA GLU A 288 135.37 -5.08 122.10
C GLU A 288 135.14 -5.71 123.49
N LEU A 289 134.63 -6.94 123.56
CA LEU A 289 134.25 -7.56 124.84
C LEU A 289 135.45 -8.14 125.61
N SER A 290 136.55 -8.51 124.92
CA SER A 290 137.73 -9.10 125.59
C SER A 290 138.59 -8.07 126.33
N GLY A 291 138.72 -6.84 125.80
CA GLY A 291 139.50 -5.76 126.41
C GLY A 291 138.89 -5.16 127.68
N LEU A 292 137.56 -5.18 127.81
CA LEU A 292 136.85 -4.70 129.01
C LEU A 292 137.05 -5.67 130.21
N VAL A 293 137.16 -6.97 129.93
CA VAL A 293 137.31 -8.02 130.96
C VAL A 293 138.71 -8.01 131.58
N ASP A 294 139.75 -7.71 130.79
CA ASP A 294 141.14 -7.62 131.29
C ASP A 294 141.38 -6.37 132.14
N ASN A 295 140.76 -5.23 131.79
CA ASN A 295 140.81 -4.01 132.60
C ASN A 295 140.12 -4.19 133.96
N PHE A 296 139.02 -4.95 134.02
CA PHE A 296 138.32 -5.23 135.28
C PHE A 296 139.15 -6.12 136.22
N LYS A 297 139.98 -7.04 135.67
CA LYS A 297 140.91 -7.86 136.46
C LYS A 297 142.08 -7.04 137.01
N ALA A 298 142.68 -6.18 136.19
CA ALA A 298 143.80 -5.33 136.61
C ALA A 298 143.42 -4.33 137.72
N VAL A 299 142.23 -3.73 137.64
CA VAL A 299 141.73 -2.78 138.66
C VAL A 299 141.38 -3.49 139.98
N ARG A 300 140.94 -4.75 139.93
CA ARG A 300 140.68 -5.55 141.14
C ARG A 300 141.95 -5.86 141.92
N GLU A 301 143.06 -6.13 141.24
CA GLU A 301 144.33 -6.51 141.85
C GLU A 301 145.00 -5.32 142.58
N VAL A 302 144.96 -4.13 141.98
CA VAL A 302 145.44 -2.88 142.62
C VAL A 302 144.62 -2.50 143.85
N SER A 303 143.35 -2.89 143.91
CA SER A 303 142.47 -2.55 145.04
C SER A 303 142.77 -3.32 146.33
N GLN A 304 143.54 -4.42 146.27
CA GLN A 304 143.83 -5.27 147.44
C GLN A 304 145.09 -4.87 148.23
N GLU A 305 146.04 -4.14 147.63
CA GLU A 305 147.28 -3.71 148.32
C GLU A 305 147.21 -2.29 148.92
N TYR A 306 146.16 -1.52 148.60
CA TYR A 306 146.10 -0.11 148.96
C TYR A 306 145.43 0.12 150.33
N THR A 307 146.21 0.07 151.40
CA THR A 307 145.73 0.17 152.78
C THR A 307 145.83 1.58 153.40
N SER A 308 146.59 2.54 152.81
CA SER A 308 146.74 3.90 153.39
C SER A 308 147.27 4.96 152.40
N TYR A 309 146.88 6.23 152.59
CA TYR A 309 147.46 7.40 151.89
C TYR A 309 148.58 8.11 152.72
N SER A 310 148.80 7.75 154.00
CA SER A 310 149.69 8.51 154.89
C SER A 310 150.48 7.72 155.95
N GLY A 311 150.47 6.39 155.92
CA GLY A 311 151.16 5.54 156.92
C GLY A 311 150.39 5.46 158.24
N ILE A 312 150.29 4.25 158.82
CA ILE A 312 149.50 3.94 160.02
C ILE A 312 150.45 3.26 161.03
N SER A 313 150.30 3.54 162.34
CA SER A 313 151.09 2.91 163.41
C SER A 313 150.46 1.59 163.91
N ASP A 314 151.27 0.75 164.56
CA ASP A 314 151.06 -0.68 164.88
C ASP A 314 149.78 -1.11 165.65
N ASP A 315 148.86 -0.22 166.00
CA ASP A 315 147.64 -0.54 166.77
C ASP A 315 146.33 -0.06 166.10
N MET A 316 146.30 0.18 164.77
CA MET A 316 145.08 0.61 164.07
C MET A 316 144.84 -0.02 162.69
N ASP A 317 143.58 -0.37 162.44
CA ASP A 317 143.04 -0.88 161.17
C ASP A 317 142.28 0.21 160.39
N GLY A 318 142.45 0.25 159.07
CA GLY A 318 141.76 1.17 158.16
C GLY A 318 141.35 0.49 156.83
N THR A 319 140.24 0.93 156.22
CA THR A 319 139.73 0.36 154.94
C THR A 319 139.22 1.46 154.00
N VAL A 320 139.54 1.36 152.69
CA VAL A 320 139.11 2.30 151.62
C VAL A 320 138.08 1.62 150.71
N LYS A 321 137.05 2.37 150.26
CA LYS A 321 135.96 1.87 149.41
C LYS A 321 135.89 2.70 148.12
N PHE A 322 136.01 2.05 146.96
CA PHE A 322 135.87 2.68 145.63
C PHE A 322 134.43 2.58 145.11
N ILE A 323 133.89 3.66 144.52
CA ILE A 323 132.57 3.72 143.86
C ILE A 323 132.79 4.01 142.38
N TYR A 324 132.19 3.21 141.49
CA TYR A 324 132.27 3.37 140.03
C TYR A 324 130.93 3.86 139.48
N THR A 325 130.96 4.88 138.63
CA THR A 325 129.83 5.37 137.84
C THR A 325 130.17 5.26 136.35
N PHE A 326 129.27 4.65 135.58
CA PHE A 326 129.34 4.52 134.13
C PHE A 326 128.23 5.37 133.52
N ASP A 327 128.60 6.40 132.76
CA ASP A 327 127.68 7.15 131.90
C ASP A 327 128.06 6.89 130.44
N GLY A 328 127.05 6.51 129.64
CA GLY A 328 127.19 5.86 128.35
C GLY A 328 127.34 6.79 127.14
N THR A 329 127.24 6.17 125.96
CA THR A 329 127.03 6.84 124.66
C THR A 329 125.95 6.09 123.87
N ASP A 330 125.13 6.88 123.15
CA ASP A 330 123.95 6.50 122.34
C ASP A 330 124.25 5.60 121.13
#